data_AF-A0A813FL97-F1
#
_entry.id   AF-A0A813FL97-F1
#
_cell.length_a   1.000
_cell.length_b   1.000
_cell.length_c   1.000
_cell.angle_alpha   90.00
_cell.angle_beta   90.00
_cell.angle_gamma   90.00
#
_symmetry.space_group_name_H-M   'P 1'
#
loop_
_entity.id
_entity.type
_entity.pdbx_description
1 polymer ?
#
loop_
_entity_poly.entity_id
_entity_poly.type
_entity_poly.pdbx_seq_one_letter_code
_entity_poly.pdbx_strand_id
1 'polypeptide(L)'
;MFAALKAQTTQLAQGAYDSANDRLDTAKAGKKLLEQHGEDASIPILAKKTSMEAAQSDVDCVYRVDRVIKQYEEAAASLRKAMLLPKVEGITGYDEFKTLAEAYEQRVKSYQQVKELLGTPMASLPMTPVEKDALALLQVKGGYNSAKSSAMESVEAAKKMSTAASQKACA
;
A
#
# COMPACT_ATOMS: atom_id res chain seq x y z
N MET A 1 36.57 -29.67 -0.35
CA MET A 1 35.72 -28.59 0.20
C MET A 1 35.88 -27.25 -0.55
N PHE A 2 37.10 -26.73 -0.73
CA PHE A 2 37.34 -25.43 -1.40
C PHE A 2 36.91 -25.35 -2.88
N ALA A 3 37.00 -26.43 -3.66
CA ALA A 3 36.57 -26.43 -5.07
C ALA A 3 35.05 -26.30 -5.22
N ALA A 4 34.28 -26.95 -4.35
CA ALA A 4 32.82 -26.86 -4.33
C ALA A 4 32.35 -25.45 -3.94
N LEU A 5 33.04 -24.80 -2.99
CA LEU A 5 32.75 -23.42 -2.60
C LEU A 5 33.00 -22.42 -3.74
N LYS A 6 34.10 -22.60 -4.50
CA LYS A 6 34.38 -21.76 -5.70
C LYS A 6 33.35 -21.97 -6.82
N ALA A 7 32.93 -23.21 -7.07
CA ALA A 7 31.91 -23.50 -8.08
C ALA A 7 30.56 -22.86 -7.69
N GLN A 8 30.18 -22.93 -6.41
CA GLN A 8 28.96 -22.31 -5.90
C GLN A 8 28.99 -20.78 -6.00
N THR A 9 30.12 -20.13 -5.69
CA THR A 9 30.23 -18.67 -5.82
C THR A 9 30.22 -18.21 -7.27
N THR A 10 30.86 -18.93 -8.20
CA THR A 10 30.78 -18.63 -9.64
C THR A 10 29.36 -18.81 -10.18
N GLN A 11 28.63 -19.85 -9.75
CA GLN A 11 27.26 -20.08 -10.17
C GLN A 11 26.29 -19.00 -9.68
N LEU A 12 26.46 -18.54 -8.42
CA LEU A 12 25.68 -17.41 -7.88
C LEU A 12 26.00 -16.10 -8.61
N ALA A 13 27.27 -15.84 -8.91
CA ALA A 13 27.68 -14.65 -9.64
C ALA A 13 27.13 -14.64 -11.08
N GLN A 14 27.18 -15.78 -11.77
CA GLN A 14 26.60 -15.91 -13.11
C GLN A 14 25.08 -15.74 -13.09
N GLY A 15 24.39 -16.39 -12.14
CA GLY A 15 22.93 -16.23 -11.99
C GLY A 15 22.51 -14.80 -11.66
N ALA A 16 23.31 -14.07 -10.87
CA ALA A 16 23.07 -12.66 -10.61
C ALA A 16 23.28 -11.79 -11.87
N TYR A 17 24.29 -12.10 -12.68
CA TYR A 17 24.58 -11.40 -13.93
C TYR A 17 23.46 -11.60 -14.97
N ASP A 18 23.02 -12.83 -15.17
CA ASP A 18 21.96 -13.17 -16.13
C ASP A 18 20.63 -12.49 -15.72
N SER A 19 20.28 -12.55 -14.43
CA SER A 19 19.10 -11.86 -13.88
C SER A 19 19.15 -10.34 -14.07
N ALA A 20 20.33 -9.72 -13.94
CA ALA A 20 20.50 -8.29 -14.16
C ALA A 20 20.29 -7.90 -15.63
N ASN A 21 20.81 -8.71 -16.57
CA ASN A 21 20.59 -8.47 -18.00
C ASN A 21 19.12 -8.65 -18.40
N ASP A 22 18.44 -9.69 -17.89
CA ASP A 22 17.01 -9.91 -18.15
C ASP A 22 16.16 -8.73 -17.67
N ARG A 23 16.47 -8.16 -16.51
CA ARG A 23 15.82 -6.95 -15.99
C ARG A 23 16.10 -5.73 -16.85
N LEU A 24 17.33 -5.56 -17.33
CA LEU A 24 17.69 -4.44 -18.20
C LEU A 24 16.91 -4.50 -19.52
N ASP A 25 16.80 -5.68 -20.12
CA ASP A 25 16.09 -5.85 -21.39
C ASP A 25 14.57 -5.70 -21.21
N THR A 26 14.02 -6.17 -20.08
CA THR A 26 12.62 -5.90 -19.71
C THR A 26 12.35 -4.39 -19.55
N ALA A 27 13.26 -3.67 -18.88
CA ALA A 27 13.13 -2.23 -18.68
C ALA A 27 13.22 -1.45 -20.00
N LYS A 28 14.12 -1.85 -20.92
CA LYS A 28 14.20 -1.29 -22.28
C LYS A 28 12.90 -1.55 -23.05
N ALA A 29 12.33 -2.75 -22.94
CA ALA A 29 11.06 -3.08 -23.57
C ALA A 29 9.91 -2.21 -23.00
N GLY A 30 9.88 -1.98 -21.68
CA GLY A 30 8.89 -1.12 -21.04
C GLY A 30 9.02 0.34 -21.48
N LYS A 31 10.25 0.86 -21.59
CA LYS A 31 10.52 2.18 -22.15
C LYS A 31 10.04 2.29 -23.60
N LYS A 32 10.41 1.31 -24.43
CA LYS A 32 10.03 1.24 -25.85
C LYS A 32 8.51 1.21 -26.02
N LEU A 33 7.80 0.44 -25.19
CA LEU A 33 6.34 0.39 -25.19
C LEU A 33 5.72 1.80 -25.03
N LEU A 34 6.24 2.59 -24.08
CA LEU A 34 5.76 3.95 -23.85
C LEU A 34 6.18 4.94 -24.96
N GLU A 35 7.38 4.80 -25.51
CA GLU A 35 7.87 5.69 -26.58
C GLU A 35 7.13 5.45 -27.90
N GLN A 36 6.79 4.21 -28.21
CA GLN A 36 6.11 3.85 -29.46
C GLN A 36 4.61 4.17 -29.45
N HIS A 37 3.97 4.03 -28.28
CA HIS A 37 2.52 4.12 -28.18
C HIS A 37 2.02 5.29 -27.31
N GLY A 38 2.90 6.00 -26.61
CA GLY A 38 2.55 7.21 -25.86
C GLY A 38 1.38 7.01 -24.89
N GLU A 39 0.33 7.82 -25.06
CA GLU A 39 -0.88 7.77 -24.24
C GLU A 39 -1.67 6.46 -24.43
N ASP A 40 -1.69 5.90 -25.65
CA ASP A 40 -2.42 4.66 -25.95
C ASP A 40 -1.89 3.46 -25.14
N ALA A 41 -0.59 3.46 -24.77
CA ALA A 41 -0.05 2.49 -23.82
C ALA A 41 -0.19 2.94 -22.36
N SER A 42 -0.05 4.24 -22.08
CA SER A 42 -0.06 4.77 -20.71
C SER A 42 -1.42 4.61 -20.04
N ILE A 43 -2.52 4.87 -20.75
CA ILE A 43 -3.89 4.78 -20.22
C ILE A 43 -4.21 3.36 -19.73
N PRO A 44 -4.10 2.29 -20.53
CA PRO A 44 -4.40 0.94 -20.06
C PRO A 44 -3.46 0.45 -18.96
N ILE A 45 -2.18 0.86 -18.98
CA ILE A 45 -1.22 0.54 -17.90
C ILE A 45 -1.67 1.17 -16.57
N LEU A 46 -2.08 2.43 -16.58
CA LEU A 46 -2.60 3.12 -15.40
C LEU A 46 -3.93 2.51 -14.94
N ALA A 47 -4.82 2.15 -15.86
CA ALA A 47 -6.08 1.48 -15.52
C ALA A 47 -5.84 0.12 -14.84
N LYS A 48 -4.90 -0.69 -15.35
CA LYS A 48 -4.48 -1.94 -14.70
C LYS A 48 -3.92 -1.70 -13.30
N LYS A 49 -3.06 -0.69 -13.12
CA LYS A 49 -2.55 -0.30 -11.80
C LYS A 49 -3.70 0.02 -10.85
N THR A 50 -4.62 0.90 -11.24
CA THR A 50 -5.76 1.30 -10.41
C THR A 50 -6.66 0.09 -10.06
N SER A 51 -6.89 -0.82 -11.02
CA SER A 51 -7.59 -2.07 -10.77
C SER A 51 -6.87 -2.95 -9.73
N MET A 52 -5.54 -3.07 -9.81
CA MET A 52 -4.74 -3.79 -8.81
C MET A 52 -4.81 -3.14 -7.42
N GLU A 53 -4.73 -1.82 -7.33
CA GLU A 53 -4.84 -1.08 -6.07
C GLU A 53 -6.24 -1.23 -5.43
N ALA A 54 -7.30 -1.21 -6.25
CA ALA A 54 -8.66 -1.44 -5.80
C ALA A 54 -8.85 -2.87 -5.27
N ALA A 55 -8.37 -3.88 -6.00
CA ALA A 55 -8.41 -5.28 -5.56
C ALA A 55 -7.59 -5.49 -4.27
N GLN A 56 -6.43 -4.86 -4.14
CA GLN A 56 -5.63 -4.94 -2.91
C GLN A 56 -6.35 -4.28 -1.73
N SER A 57 -7.01 -3.14 -1.95
CA SER A 57 -7.79 -2.47 -0.92
C SER A 57 -8.98 -3.32 -0.44
N ASP A 58 -9.58 -4.08 -1.35
CA ASP A 58 -10.65 -5.03 -1.04
C ASP A 58 -10.15 -6.21 -0.19
N VAL A 59 -9.01 -6.80 -0.56
CA VAL A 59 -8.31 -7.82 0.26
C VAL A 59 -8.02 -7.29 1.67
N ASP A 60 -7.49 -6.07 1.76
CA ASP A 60 -7.19 -5.42 3.03
C ASP A 60 -8.46 -5.18 3.88
N CYS A 61 -9.59 -4.83 3.23
CA CYS A 61 -10.87 -4.65 3.89
C CYS A 61 -11.35 -5.95 4.54
N VAL A 62 -11.36 -7.04 3.77
CA VAL A 62 -11.75 -8.37 4.26
C VAL A 62 -10.85 -8.81 5.42
N TYR A 63 -9.53 -8.64 5.28
CA TYR A 63 -8.57 -8.95 6.34
C TYR A 63 -8.82 -8.15 7.64
N ARG A 64 -9.14 -6.85 7.52
CA ARG A 64 -9.43 -6.00 8.68
C ARG A 64 -10.72 -6.42 9.39
N VAL A 65 -11.76 -6.77 8.65
CA VAL A 65 -13.01 -7.30 9.22
C VAL A 65 -12.73 -8.57 10.02
N ASP A 66 -11.96 -9.51 9.46
CA ASP A 66 -11.56 -10.73 10.17
C ASP A 66 -10.77 -10.46 11.45
N ARG A 67 -9.86 -9.49 11.41
CA ARG A 67 -9.11 -9.09 12.59
C ARG A 67 -10.01 -8.51 13.68
N VAL A 68 -10.97 -7.66 13.31
CA VAL A 68 -11.92 -7.06 14.27
C VAL A 68 -12.80 -8.13 14.93
N ILE A 69 -13.27 -9.13 14.16
CA ILE A 69 -14.02 -10.27 14.70
C ILE A 69 -13.22 -10.96 15.81
N LYS A 70 -11.97 -11.36 15.52
CA LYS A 70 -11.10 -12.03 16.50
C LYS A 70 -10.87 -11.18 17.74
N GLN A 71 -10.60 -9.89 17.56
CA GLN A 71 -10.35 -8.98 18.69
C GLN A 71 -11.58 -8.85 19.61
N TYR A 72 -12.79 -8.80 19.05
CA TYR A 72 -14.01 -8.77 19.86
C TYR A 72 -14.33 -10.11 20.52
N GLU A 73 -14.07 -11.24 19.86
CA GLU A 73 -14.19 -12.58 20.46
C GLU A 73 -13.23 -12.72 21.65
N GLU A 74 -11.97 -12.32 21.49
CA GLU A 74 -10.95 -12.34 22.55
C GLU A 74 -11.32 -11.41 23.71
N ALA A 75 -11.82 -10.20 23.42
CA ALA A 75 -12.25 -9.24 24.44
C ALA A 75 -13.46 -9.77 25.24
N ALA A 76 -14.48 -10.30 24.57
CA ALA A 76 -15.63 -10.91 25.21
C ALA A 76 -15.22 -12.08 26.10
N ALA A 77 -14.40 -13.01 25.59
CA ALA A 77 -13.91 -14.15 26.35
C ALA A 77 -13.10 -13.71 27.58
N SER A 78 -12.27 -12.68 27.45
CA SER A 78 -11.48 -12.13 28.55
C SER A 78 -12.35 -11.52 29.64
N LEU A 79 -13.39 -10.75 29.27
CA LEU A 79 -14.36 -10.20 30.21
C LEU A 79 -15.13 -11.30 30.94
N ARG A 80 -15.62 -12.32 30.21
CA ARG A 80 -16.30 -13.48 30.80
C ARG A 80 -15.40 -14.22 31.79
N LYS A 81 -14.13 -14.40 31.45
CA LYS A 81 -13.15 -15.02 32.35
C LYS A 81 -12.91 -14.16 33.60
N ALA A 82 -12.78 -12.85 33.44
CA ALA A 82 -12.57 -11.92 34.56
C ALA A 82 -13.74 -11.92 35.56
N MET A 83 -14.98 -12.13 35.08
CA MET A 83 -16.16 -12.25 35.95
C MET A 83 -16.13 -13.47 36.89
N LEU A 84 -15.33 -14.50 36.57
CA LEU A 84 -15.20 -15.71 37.40
C LEU A 84 -14.12 -15.56 38.49
N LEU A 85 -13.33 -14.49 38.43
CA LEU A 85 -12.25 -14.23 39.38
C LEU A 85 -12.75 -13.34 40.53
N PRO A 86 -12.14 -13.46 41.73
CA PRO A 86 -12.43 -12.54 42.83
C PRO A 86 -12.15 -11.08 42.44
N LYS A 87 -13.00 -10.15 42.92
CA LYS A 87 -12.75 -8.72 42.74
C LYS A 87 -11.45 -8.33 43.44
N VAL A 88 -10.58 -7.63 42.72
CA VAL A 88 -9.30 -7.10 43.24
C VAL A 88 -9.48 -5.64 43.63
N GLU A 89 -9.02 -5.26 44.83
CA GLU A 89 -9.03 -3.88 45.30
C GLU A 89 -8.28 -2.95 44.32
N GLY A 90 -8.86 -1.77 44.05
CA GLY A 90 -8.32 -0.80 43.09
C GLY A 90 -8.70 -1.03 41.63
N ILE A 91 -9.27 -2.18 41.26
CA ILE A 91 -9.84 -2.41 39.92
C ILE A 91 -11.33 -2.08 39.93
N THR A 92 -11.77 -1.24 39.01
CA THR A 92 -13.17 -0.78 38.88
C THR A 92 -13.84 -1.39 37.64
N GLY A 93 -15.17 -1.22 37.50
CA GLY A 93 -15.90 -1.60 36.28
C GLY A 93 -16.36 -3.06 36.18
N TYR A 94 -16.16 -3.89 37.22
CA TYR A 94 -16.60 -5.30 37.22
C TYR A 94 -18.09 -5.47 36.89
N ASP A 95 -18.92 -4.52 37.32
CA ASP A 95 -20.37 -4.60 37.14
C ASP A 95 -20.78 -4.40 35.65
N GLU A 96 -19.89 -3.85 34.82
CA GLU A 96 -20.10 -3.64 33.39
C GLU A 96 -19.61 -4.82 32.53
N PHE A 97 -18.78 -5.72 33.09
CA PHE A 97 -18.12 -6.78 32.32
C PHE A 97 -19.11 -7.66 31.57
N LYS A 98 -20.25 -7.98 32.19
CA LYS A 98 -21.31 -8.78 31.57
C LYS A 98 -21.88 -8.05 30.34
N THR A 99 -22.29 -6.80 30.52
CA THR A 99 -22.91 -5.98 29.47
C THR A 99 -21.95 -5.75 28.30
N LEU A 100 -20.67 -5.49 28.58
CA LEU A 100 -19.65 -5.30 27.56
C LEU A 100 -19.34 -6.59 26.80
N ALA A 101 -19.25 -7.73 27.49
CA ALA A 101 -19.06 -9.02 26.83
C ALA A 101 -20.22 -9.32 25.85
N GLU A 102 -21.46 -9.12 26.29
CA GLU A 102 -22.65 -9.30 25.45
C GLU A 102 -22.67 -8.33 24.26
N ALA A 103 -22.24 -7.08 24.45
CA ALA A 103 -22.14 -6.09 23.37
C ALA A 103 -21.08 -6.48 22.33
N TYR A 104 -19.91 -6.98 22.75
CA TYR A 104 -18.89 -7.47 21.83
C TYR A 104 -19.36 -8.71 21.07
N GLU A 105 -20.01 -9.67 21.73
CA GLU A 105 -20.61 -10.84 21.11
C GLU A 105 -21.66 -10.46 20.05
N GLN A 106 -22.49 -9.44 20.32
CA GLN A 106 -23.44 -8.90 19.34
C GLN A 106 -22.71 -8.25 18.15
N ARG A 107 -21.65 -7.48 18.39
CA ARG A 107 -20.86 -6.88 17.32
C ARG A 107 -20.18 -7.92 16.44
N VAL A 108 -19.67 -9.02 17.02
CA VAL A 108 -19.12 -10.15 16.25
C VAL A 108 -20.14 -10.66 15.24
N LYS A 109 -21.40 -10.86 15.63
CA LYS A 109 -22.46 -11.29 14.71
C LYS A 109 -22.67 -10.31 13.55
N SER A 110 -22.67 -9.00 13.82
CA SER A 110 -22.77 -7.99 12.77
C SER A 110 -21.58 -8.00 11.82
N TYR A 111 -20.35 -8.14 12.34
CA TYR A 111 -19.16 -8.22 11.50
C TYR A 111 -19.07 -9.52 10.71
N GLN A 112 -19.59 -10.63 11.22
CA GLN A 112 -19.74 -11.87 10.47
C GLN A 112 -20.70 -11.71 9.29
N GLN A 113 -21.82 -11.01 9.46
CA GLN A 113 -22.71 -10.66 8.35
C GLN A 113 -22.01 -9.77 7.32
N VAL A 114 -21.25 -8.76 7.76
CA VAL A 114 -20.45 -7.91 6.86
C VAL A 114 -19.44 -8.75 6.09
N LYS A 115 -18.74 -9.67 6.76
CA LYS A 115 -17.78 -10.57 6.12
C LYS A 115 -18.44 -11.42 5.04
N GLU A 116 -19.62 -11.97 5.33
CA GLU A 116 -20.39 -12.76 4.37
C GLU A 116 -20.81 -11.92 3.16
N LEU A 117 -21.24 -10.67 3.38
CA LEU A 117 -21.58 -9.73 2.30
C LEU A 117 -20.38 -9.34 1.44
N LEU A 118 -19.19 -9.19 2.03
CA LEU A 118 -17.95 -8.92 1.29
C LEU A 118 -17.51 -10.11 0.44
N GLY A 119 -17.76 -11.34 0.91
CA GLY A 119 -17.52 -12.55 0.14
C GLY A 119 -16.05 -12.77 -0.23
N THR A 120 -15.80 -13.18 -1.48
CA THR A 120 -14.45 -13.40 -2.00
C THR A 120 -13.88 -12.09 -2.55
N PRO A 121 -12.66 -11.68 -2.15
CA PRO A 121 -12.04 -10.47 -2.67
C PRO A 121 -11.96 -10.45 -4.20
N MET A 122 -12.10 -9.27 -4.79
CA MET A 122 -12.03 -9.07 -6.23
C MET A 122 -10.65 -9.43 -6.78
N ALA A 123 -10.64 -10.11 -7.93
CA ALA A 123 -9.42 -10.34 -8.68
C ALA A 123 -8.95 -9.05 -9.38
N SER A 124 -7.64 -8.91 -9.54
CA SER A 124 -7.05 -7.83 -10.35
C SER A 124 -6.61 -8.31 -11.72
N LEU A 125 -6.51 -7.38 -12.66
CA LEU A 125 -5.88 -7.64 -13.95
C LEU A 125 -4.36 -7.79 -13.76
N PRO A 126 -3.76 -8.88 -14.24
CA PRO A 126 -2.31 -9.05 -14.12
C PRO A 126 -1.57 -8.04 -15.02
N MET A 127 -0.42 -7.57 -14.54
CA MET A 127 0.56 -6.82 -15.31
C MET A 127 1.76 -7.70 -15.64
N THR A 128 2.19 -7.66 -16.90
CA THR A 128 3.44 -8.26 -17.35
C THR A 128 4.65 -7.52 -16.76
N PRO A 129 5.86 -8.13 -16.73
CA PRO A 129 7.07 -7.44 -16.29
C PRO A 129 7.35 -6.14 -17.07
N VAL A 130 7.11 -6.15 -18.37
CA VAL A 130 7.26 -4.98 -19.26
C VAL A 130 6.31 -3.85 -18.87
N GLU A 131 5.04 -4.17 -18.59
CA GLU A 131 4.04 -3.19 -18.13
C GLU A 131 4.37 -2.61 -16.75
N LYS A 132 4.95 -3.42 -15.85
CA LYS A 132 5.42 -2.95 -14.52
C LYS A 132 6.58 -1.98 -14.64
N ASP A 133 7.57 -2.27 -15.50
CA ASP A 133 8.70 -1.37 -15.72
C ASP A 133 8.25 -0.09 -16.45
N ALA A 134 7.33 -0.19 -17.40
CA ALA A 134 6.68 0.96 -18.01
C ALA A 134 5.94 1.82 -16.97
N LEU A 135 5.19 1.20 -16.06
CA LEU A 135 4.52 1.91 -14.98
C LEU A 135 5.49 2.66 -14.08
N ALA A 136 6.63 2.05 -13.71
CA ALA A 136 7.67 2.72 -12.93
C ALA A 136 8.22 3.96 -13.64
N LEU A 137 8.45 3.89 -14.95
CA LEU A 137 8.88 5.04 -15.76
C LEU A 137 7.82 6.16 -15.79
N LEU A 138 6.52 5.80 -15.89
CA LEU A 138 5.42 6.78 -15.82
C LEU A 138 5.39 7.48 -14.46
N GLN A 139 5.59 6.76 -13.35
CA GLN A 139 5.62 7.34 -12.01
C GLN A 139 6.80 8.29 -11.82
N VAL A 140 7.98 7.93 -12.33
CA VAL A 140 9.16 8.82 -12.30
C VAL A 140 8.91 10.09 -13.11
N LYS A 141 8.35 9.97 -14.33
CA LYS A 141 7.99 11.14 -15.15
C LYS A 141 6.94 12.02 -14.48
N GLY A 142 5.89 11.42 -13.92
CA GLY A 142 4.84 12.13 -13.18
C GLY A 142 5.39 12.87 -11.96
N GLY A 143 6.21 12.20 -11.15
CA GLY A 143 6.85 12.80 -9.98
C GLY A 143 7.81 13.94 -10.34
N TYR A 144 8.60 13.78 -11.42
CA TYR A 144 9.45 14.84 -11.94
C TYR A 144 8.65 16.06 -12.40
N ASN A 145 7.55 15.83 -13.13
CA ASN A 145 6.69 16.90 -13.61
C ASN A 145 6.06 17.68 -12.45
N SER A 146 5.56 16.98 -11.42
CA SER A 146 5.01 17.61 -10.22
C SER A 146 6.06 18.39 -9.41
N ALA A 147 7.28 17.85 -9.27
CA ALA A 147 8.36 18.56 -8.57
C ALA A 147 8.80 19.82 -9.34
N LYS A 148 8.87 19.74 -10.67
CA LYS A 148 9.22 20.86 -11.54
C LYS A 148 8.16 21.97 -11.48
N SER A 149 6.87 21.64 -11.53
CA SER A 149 5.79 22.64 -11.43
C SER A 149 5.84 23.37 -10.08
N SER A 150 5.97 22.63 -8.97
CA SER A 150 6.08 23.23 -7.63
C SER A 150 7.30 24.14 -7.48
N ALA A 151 8.43 23.78 -8.09
CA ALA A 151 9.63 24.61 -8.10
C ALA A 151 9.44 25.90 -8.91
N MET A 152 8.78 25.82 -10.07
CA MET A 152 8.45 27.00 -10.89
C MET A 152 7.47 27.93 -10.16
N GLU A 153 6.43 27.39 -9.54
CA GLU A 153 5.48 28.17 -8.74
C GLU A 153 6.17 28.90 -7.57
N SER A 154 7.11 28.22 -6.90
CA SER A 154 7.89 28.82 -5.80
C SER A 154 8.81 29.94 -6.28
N VAL A 155 9.45 29.78 -7.44
CA VAL A 155 10.30 30.81 -8.05
C VAL A 155 9.46 32.01 -8.49
N GLU A 156 8.28 31.78 -9.08
CA GLU A 156 7.37 32.86 -9.43
C GLU A 156 6.84 33.61 -8.20
N ALA A 157 6.50 32.89 -7.12
CA ALA A 157 6.10 33.50 -5.86
C ALA A 157 7.24 34.35 -5.26
N ALA A 158 8.47 33.85 -5.25
CA ALA A 158 9.64 34.60 -4.79
C ALA A 158 9.92 35.84 -5.66
N LYS A 159 9.74 35.73 -6.98
CA LYS A 159 9.90 36.86 -7.91
C LYS A 159 8.84 37.93 -7.67
N LYS A 160 7.57 37.54 -7.45
CA LYS A 160 6.47 38.46 -7.11
C LYS A 160 6.71 39.17 -5.77
N MET A 161 7.19 38.44 -4.76
CA MET A 161 7.57 39.02 -3.47
C MET A 161 8.73 40.00 -3.58
N SER A 162 9.75 39.68 -4.37
CA SER A 162 10.89 40.57 -4.63
C SER A 162 10.45 41.86 -5.33
N THR A 163 9.59 41.79 -6.35
CA THR A 163 9.06 42.97 -7.03
C THR A 163 8.15 43.82 -6.13
N ALA A 164 7.36 43.19 -5.26
CA ALA A 164 6.52 43.89 -4.30
C ALA A 164 7.34 44.58 -3.20
N ALA A 165 8.45 43.96 -2.76
CA ALA A 165 9.38 44.56 -1.82
C ALA A 165 10.13 45.77 -2.42
N SER A 166 10.52 45.71 -3.69
CA SER A 166 11.17 46.83 -4.39
C SER A 166 10.23 48.01 -4.66
N GLN A 167 8.94 47.78 -4.91
CA GLN A 167 7.96 48.86 -5.09
C GLN A 167 7.63 49.60 -3.78
N LYS A 168 7.65 48.91 -2.64
CA LYS A 168 7.47 49.54 -1.32
C LYS A 168 8.67 50.37 -0.85
N ALA A 169 9.85 50.19 -1.45
CA ALA A 169 11.08 50.91 -1.08
C ALA A 169 11.31 52.21 -1.88
N CYS A 170 10.49 52.50 -2.89
CA CYS A 170 10.58 53.71 -3.73
C CYS A 170 9.36 54.66 -3.59
N ALA A 171 8.47 54.39 -2.64
CA ALA A 171 7.36 55.26 -2.25
C ALA A 171 7.66 55.86 -0.86
#